data_AF-A0A1M3QBD9-F1
#
_entry.id   AF-A0A1M3QBD9-F1
#
_cell.length_a   1.000
_cell.length_b   1.000
_cell.length_c   1.000
_cell.angle_alpha   90.00
_cell.angle_beta   90.00
_cell.angle_gamma   90.00
#
_symmetry.space_group_name_H-M   'P 1'
#
loop_
_entity.id
_entity.type
_entity.pdbx_description
1 polymer ?
#
loop_
_entity_poly.entity_id
_entity_poly.type
_entity_poly.pdbx_seq_one_letter_code
_entity_poly.pdbx_strand_id
1 'polypeptide(L)'
;MKILDLKKPAAVAVIIFATNSPCGAAELKAYYSKSAVQPVVAQPLQGNEISIRYHVLPESTFYSAGVDYEKVGETLKISVVRSAVDTRAVPMARTVLPLDGRWEAEVHIPYHGEKVVLISTDSEDQIYP
;
A
#
# COMPACT_ATOMS: atom_id res chain seq x y z
N MET A 1 70.30 -10.42 -27.24
CA MET A 1 69.85 -9.03 -26.98
C MET A 1 69.39 -8.38 -28.28
N LYS A 2 68.07 -8.29 -28.48
CA LYS A 2 67.35 -7.26 -29.24
C LYS A 2 65.85 -7.49 -29.01
N ILE A 3 65.20 -6.46 -28.51
CA ILE A 3 63.81 -6.41 -28.04
C ILE A 3 62.96 -6.01 -29.24
N LEU A 4 61.88 -6.73 -29.57
CA LEU A 4 60.84 -6.23 -30.46
C LEU A 4 59.45 -6.74 -30.06
N ASP A 5 58.63 -5.75 -29.72
CA ASP A 5 57.19 -5.62 -29.91
C ASP A 5 56.18 -6.49 -29.15
N LEU A 6 55.78 -5.88 -28.03
CA LEU A 6 54.51 -5.99 -27.35
C LEU A 6 53.33 -5.81 -28.33
N LYS A 7 52.58 -6.87 -28.64
CA LYS A 7 51.23 -6.75 -29.23
C LYS A 7 50.20 -7.27 -28.25
N LYS A 8 49.61 -6.35 -27.47
CA LYS A 8 48.43 -6.59 -26.62
C LYS A 8 47.23 -6.97 -27.50
N PRO A 9 46.57 -8.12 -27.30
CA PRO A 9 45.18 -8.25 -27.69
C PRO A 9 44.31 -7.56 -26.62
N ALA A 10 43.53 -6.58 -27.06
CA ALA A 10 42.58 -5.84 -26.25
C ALA A 10 41.62 -6.80 -25.54
N ALA A 11 41.63 -6.77 -24.21
CA ALA A 11 40.60 -7.42 -23.40
C ALA A 11 39.28 -6.68 -23.66
N VAL A 12 38.35 -7.32 -24.36
CA VAL A 12 36.97 -6.85 -24.53
C VAL A 12 36.28 -7.01 -23.18
N ALA A 13 36.17 -5.91 -22.43
CA ALA A 13 35.37 -5.85 -21.23
C ALA A 13 33.89 -5.84 -21.63
N VAL A 14 33.23 -7.00 -21.54
CA VAL A 14 31.77 -7.10 -21.64
C VAL A 14 31.20 -6.53 -20.35
N ILE A 15 30.74 -5.28 -20.39
CA ILE A 15 29.94 -4.69 -19.31
C ILE A 15 28.55 -5.31 -19.45
N ILE A 16 28.29 -6.35 -18.66
CA ILE A 16 26.94 -6.87 -18.46
C ILE A 16 26.21 -5.81 -17.66
N PHE A 17 25.40 -5.00 -18.34
CA PHE A 17 24.39 -4.19 -17.67
C PHE A 17 23.39 -5.17 -17.05
N ALA A 18 23.57 -5.45 -15.76
CA ALA A 18 22.51 -6.04 -14.97
C ALA A 18 21.33 -5.07 -15.06
N THR A 19 20.33 -5.43 -15.86
CA THR A 19 19.03 -4.78 -15.78
C THR A 19 18.52 -5.08 -14.39
N ASN A 20 18.65 -4.11 -13.49
CA ASN A 20 17.87 -4.09 -12.28
C ASN A 20 16.42 -4.00 -12.75
N SER A 21 15.78 -5.15 -12.95
CA SER A 21 14.34 -5.23 -12.97
C SER A 21 13.90 -4.56 -11.67
N PRO A 22 13.21 -3.40 -11.70
CA PRO A 22 12.58 -2.93 -10.48
C PRO A 22 11.69 -4.08 -10.05
N CYS A 23 12.02 -4.66 -8.90
CA CYS A 23 11.14 -5.54 -8.18
C CYS A 23 9.79 -4.84 -8.18
N GLY A 24 8.81 -5.40 -8.90
CA GLY A 24 7.51 -4.76 -9.08
C GLY A 24 6.98 -4.45 -7.70
N ALA A 25 6.83 -3.15 -7.39
CA ALA A 25 6.04 -2.74 -6.24
C ALA A 25 4.69 -3.42 -6.43
N ALA A 26 4.29 -4.26 -5.47
CA ALA A 26 2.98 -4.88 -5.51
C ALA A 26 1.98 -3.73 -5.51
N GLU A 27 1.32 -3.50 -6.64
CA GLU A 27 0.38 -2.40 -6.80
C GLU A 27 -0.75 -2.56 -5.77
N LEU A 28 -0.94 -1.54 -4.95
CA LEU A 28 -2.00 -1.51 -3.94
C LEU A 28 -3.36 -1.78 -4.62
N LYS A 29 -3.99 -2.89 -4.25
CA LYS A 29 -5.18 -3.38 -4.96
C LYS A 29 -6.47 -2.83 -4.34
N ALA A 30 -7.17 -1.98 -5.08
CA ALA A 30 -8.51 -1.52 -4.70
C ALA A 30 -9.60 -2.56 -5.01
N TYR A 31 -10.55 -2.74 -4.09
CA TYR A 31 -11.68 -3.67 -4.24
C TYR A 31 -13.04 -2.99 -4.31
N TYR A 32 -13.13 -1.74 -3.89
CA TYR A 32 -14.37 -0.97 -3.79
C TYR A 32 -14.28 0.33 -4.58
N SER A 33 -15.43 0.77 -5.09
CA SER A 33 -15.58 2.14 -5.57
C SER A 33 -15.58 3.12 -4.40
N LYS A 34 -15.25 4.38 -4.64
CA LYS A 34 -15.25 5.42 -3.62
C LYS A 34 -16.59 5.49 -2.89
N SER A 35 -17.69 5.50 -3.65
CA SER A 35 -19.05 5.60 -3.10
C SER A 35 -19.44 4.44 -2.18
N ALA A 36 -18.85 3.25 -2.36
CA ALA A 36 -19.17 2.06 -1.59
C ALA A 36 -18.64 2.11 -0.14
N VAL A 37 -17.55 2.84 0.09
CA VAL A 37 -16.85 2.89 1.39
C VAL A 37 -16.98 4.25 2.08
N GLN A 38 -17.71 5.18 1.46
CA GLN A 38 -17.93 6.50 2.03
C GLN A 38 -18.91 6.49 3.20
N PRO A 39 -18.74 7.40 4.18
CA PRO A 39 -17.67 8.41 4.26
C PRO A 39 -16.34 7.78 4.68
N VAL A 40 -15.22 8.23 4.09
CA VAL A 40 -13.86 7.87 4.53
C VAL A 40 -13.23 9.07 5.21
N VAL A 41 -12.83 8.91 6.47
CA VAL A 41 -12.26 9.98 7.30
C VAL A 41 -10.90 9.52 7.83
N ALA A 42 -9.89 10.36 7.63
CA ALA A 42 -8.55 10.15 8.15
C ALA A 42 -8.27 11.15 9.27
N GLN A 43 -7.81 10.66 10.42
CA GLN A 43 -7.50 11.49 11.58
C GLN A 43 -6.19 11.03 12.24
N PRO A 44 -5.16 11.89 12.37
CA PRO A 44 -3.93 11.53 13.05
C PRO A 44 -4.20 11.26 14.52
N LEU A 45 -3.56 10.22 15.04
CA LEU A 45 -3.57 9.84 16.44
C LEU A 45 -2.24 10.22 17.10
N GLN A 46 -2.23 10.24 18.43
CA GLN A 46 -0.98 10.35 19.18
C GLN A 46 -0.19 9.04 19.01
N GLY A 47 1.13 9.13 18.76
CA GLY A 47 1.98 7.94 18.68
C GLY A 47 2.34 7.46 17.27
N ASN A 48 2.38 8.37 16.28
CA ASN A 48 2.77 8.06 14.89
C ASN A 48 1.81 7.08 14.21
N GLU A 49 0.51 7.29 14.42
CA GLU A 49 -0.56 6.51 13.79
C GLU A 49 -1.60 7.46 13.20
N ILE A 50 -2.35 6.96 12.22
CA ILE A 50 -3.54 7.61 11.69
C ILE A 50 -4.71 6.64 11.76
N SER A 51 -5.84 7.15 12.24
CA SER A 51 -7.13 6.45 12.24
C SER A 51 -7.82 6.68 10.90
N ILE A 52 -8.22 5.60 10.26
CA ILE A 52 -9.04 5.57 9.05
C ILE A 52 -10.39 5.00 9.43
N ARG A 53 -11.44 5.83 9.34
CA ARG A 53 -12.83 5.42 9.54
C ARG A 53 -13.57 5.38 8.22
N TYR A 54 -14.31 4.30 7.96
CA TYR A 54 -14.99 4.08 6.68
C TYR A 54 -16.26 3.25 6.85
N HIS A 55 -17.16 3.30 5.86
CA HIS A 55 -18.37 2.48 5.84
C HIS A 55 -18.05 1.05 5.39
N VAL A 56 -18.57 0.08 6.13
CA VAL A 56 -18.43 -1.35 5.82
C VAL A 56 -19.68 -1.85 5.14
N LEU A 57 -19.52 -2.35 3.92
CA LEU A 57 -20.59 -3.05 3.23
C LEU A 57 -20.85 -4.41 3.89
N PRO A 58 -22.12 -4.79 4.12
CA PRO A 58 -22.47 -6.13 4.56
C PRO A 58 -22.17 -7.12 3.42
N GLU A 59 -21.01 -7.74 3.44
CA GLU A 59 -20.66 -8.81 2.51
C GLU A 59 -21.02 -10.18 3.11
N SER A 60 -21.75 -11.01 2.36
CA SER A 60 -22.22 -12.32 2.84
C SER A 60 -21.12 -13.36 3.09
N THR A 61 -19.89 -13.10 2.61
CA THR A 61 -18.79 -14.09 2.58
C THR A 61 -17.48 -13.56 3.20
N PHE A 62 -17.39 -12.26 3.51
CA PHE A 62 -16.19 -11.63 4.05
C PHE A 62 -16.53 -10.99 5.39
N TYR A 63 -15.72 -11.27 6.42
CA TYR A 63 -16.07 -10.88 7.79
C TYR A 63 -15.86 -9.39 8.05
N SER A 64 -14.95 -8.74 7.31
CA SER A 64 -14.72 -7.30 7.42
C SER A 64 -13.94 -6.81 6.20
N ALA A 65 -14.39 -5.69 5.63
CA ALA A 65 -13.50 -4.84 4.86
C ALA A 65 -12.34 -4.40 5.79
N GLY A 66 -11.11 -4.42 5.29
CA GLY A 66 -9.92 -3.93 5.97
C GLY A 66 -9.28 -2.78 5.18
N VAL A 67 -8.19 -2.23 5.69
CA VAL A 67 -7.38 -1.24 4.95
C VAL A 67 -6.02 -1.84 4.67
N ASP A 68 -5.65 -1.88 3.39
CA ASP A 68 -4.27 -2.12 2.94
C ASP A 68 -3.61 -0.76 2.69
N TYR A 69 -2.31 -0.65 2.94
CA TYR A 69 -1.59 0.60 2.81
C TYR A 69 -0.17 0.41 2.30
N GLU A 70 0.27 1.37 1.48
CA GLU A 70 1.62 1.41 0.93
C GLU A 70 2.15 2.84 1.02
N LYS A 71 3.40 2.98 1.47
CA LYS A 71 4.11 4.26 1.43
C LYS A 71 4.86 4.40 0.12
N VAL A 72 4.53 5.43 -0.64
CA VAL A 72 5.20 5.81 -1.90
C VAL A 72 5.72 7.25 -1.76
N GLY A 73 7.01 7.38 -1.48
CA GLY A 73 7.63 8.68 -1.21
C GLY A 73 7.03 9.36 0.03
N GLU A 74 6.48 10.56 -0.15
CA GLU A 74 5.79 11.35 0.89
C GLU A 74 4.27 11.09 0.93
N THR A 75 3.79 10.07 0.22
CA THR A 75 2.38 9.71 0.16
C THR A 75 2.14 8.34 0.80
N LEU A 76 1.16 8.28 1.68
CA LEU A 76 0.57 7.04 2.18
C LEU A 76 -0.66 6.73 1.35
N LYS A 77 -0.53 5.77 0.43
CA LYS A 77 -1.65 5.24 -0.34
C LYS A 77 -2.39 4.22 0.52
N ILE A 78 -3.71 4.34 0.60
CA ILE A 78 -4.56 3.39 1.32
C ILE A 78 -5.64 2.86 0.39
N SER A 79 -6.06 1.62 0.58
CA SER A 79 -7.19 1.03 -0.14
C SER A 79 -8.02 0.18 0.80
N VAL A 80 -9.34 0.25 0.65
CA VAL A 80 -10.22 -0.66 1.38
C VAL A 80 -10.24 -1.99 0.65
N VAL A 81 -9.92 -3.06 1.36
CA VAL A 81 -9.74 -4.41 0.82
C VAL A 81 -10.71 -5.41 1.44
N ARG A 82 -10.99 -6.50 0.73
CA ARG A 82 -11.72 -7.65 1.29
C ARG A 82 -10.76 -8.51 2.10
N SER A 83 -11.12 -8.87 3.33
CA SER A 83 -10.37 -9.90 4.07
C SER A 83 -11.08 -11.24 4.09
N ALA A 84 -10.40 -12.27 3.59
CA ALA A 84 -10.84 -13.66 3.68
C ALA A 84 -10.43 -14.27 5.04
N VAL A 85 -11.29 -15.13 5.58
CA VAL A 85 -11.19 -15.75 6.92
C VAL A 85 -9.88 -16.52 7.18
N ASP A 86 -9.15 -16.92 6.14
CA ASP A 86 -8.04 -17.88 6.22
C ASP A 86 -6.64 -17.29 5.92
N THR A 87 -6.56 -16.03 5.49
CA THR A 87 -5.27 -15.45 5.11
C THR A 87 -4.60 -14.76 6.30
N ARG A 88 -3.37 -15.21 6.62
CA ARG A 88 -2.42 -14.60 7.59
C ARG A 88 -1.96 -13.20 7.15
N ALA A 89 -2.90 -12.28 6.95
CA ALA A 89 -2.61 -10.89 6.64
C ALA A 89 -2.10 -10.18 7.91
N VAL A 90 -0.83 -9.78 7.86
CA VAL A 90 -0.13 -8.97 8.86
C VAL A 90 -0.43 -7.49 8.59
N PRO A 91 -0.53 -6.63 9.62
CA PRO A 91 -1.52 -6.67 10.67
C PRO A 91 -2.86 -6.16 10.13
N MET A 92 -3.84 -7.05 10.00
CA MET A 92 -5.22 -6.61 9.89
C MET A 92 -5.57 -5.80 11.13
N ALA A 93 -5.83 -4.51 10.97
CA ALA A 93 -6.56 -3.75 11.96
C ALA A 93 -7.92 -4.41 12.13
N ARG A 94 -7.99 -5.28 13.14
CA ARG A 94 -9.24 -5.85 13.61
C ARG A 94 -10.10 -4.67 14.00
N THR A 95 -11.25 -4.52 13.36
CA THR A 95 -12.34 -3.69 13.85
C THR A 95 -12.45 -3.90 15.37
N VAL A 96 -12.00 -2.90 16.14
CA VAL A 96 -11.96 -2.97 17.62
C VAL A 96 -13.35 -2.78 18.21
N LEU A 97 -14.33 -2.46 17.37
CA LEU A 97 -15.65 -2.01 17.78
C LEU A 97 -16.71 -2.97 17.20
N PRO A 98 -17.76 -3.33 17.95
CA PRO A 98 -18.93 -3.91 17.30
C PRO A 98 -19.35 -2.96 16.17
N LEU A 99 -19.57 -3.47 14.96
CA LEU A 99 -20.21 -2.69 13.89
C LEU A 99 -21.45 -2.07 14.52
N ASP A 100 -21.39 -0.77 14.76
CA ASP A 100 -22.47 -0.04 15.41
C ASP A 100 -23.69 -0.04 14.46
N GLY A 101 -24.82 0.53 14.89
CA GLY A 101 -25.99 0.66 14.01
C GLY A 101 -25.75 1.46 12.72
N ARG A 102 -24.53 2.00 12.51
CA ARG A 102 -24.12 2.81 11.36
C ARG A 102 -23.17 2.08 10.40
N TRP A 103 -22.75 0.85 10.71
CA TRP A 103 -21.88 0.04 9.85
C TRP A 103 -20.56 0.76 9.50
N GLU A 104 -19.89 1.32 10.51
CA GLU A 104 -18.57 1.94 10.33
C GLU A 104 -17.46 1.09 10.98
N ALA A 105 -16.30 1.01 10.31
CA ALA A 105 -15.07 0.42 10.85
C ALA A 105 -14.00 1.49 11.05
N GLU A 106 -13.15 1.28 12.05
CA GLU A 106 -12.00 2.12 12.34
C GLU A 106 -10.73 1.28 12.37
N VAL A 107 -9.71 1.75 11.66
CA VAL A 107 -8.43 1.07 11.47
C VAL A 107 -7.29 2.05 11.78
N HIS A 108 -6.34 1.63 12.60
CA HIS A 108 -5.15 2.41 12.92
C HIS A 108 -3.96 1.86 12.15
N ILE A 109 -3.23 2.72 11.44
CA ILE A 109 -2.04 2.37 10.67
C ILE A 109 -0.89 3.32 10.98
N PRO A 110 0.38 2.88 10.83
CA PRO A 110 1.54 3.74 11.02
C PRO A 110 1.48 5.00 10.15
N TYR A 111 1.83 6.14 10.73
CA TYR A 111 1.75 7.46 10.11
C TYR A 111 2.88 8.38 10.60
N HIS A 112 3.60 8.99 9.66
CA HIS A 112 4.76 9.85 9.90
C HIS A 112 4.62 11.23 9.24
N GLY A 113 3.39 11.69 9.00
CA GLY A 113 3.13 12.99 8.37
C GLY A 113 3.06 12.93 6.84
N GLU A 114 2.87 11.74 6.26
CA GLU A 114 2.62 11.60 4.83
C GLU A 114 1.29 12.23 4.41
N LYS A 115 1.18 12.61 3.14
CA LYS A 115 -0.12 12.89 2.52
C LYS A 115 -0.89 11.58 2.38
N VAL A 116 -2.17 11.53 2.75
CA VAL A 116 -2.97 10.29 2.64
C VAL A 116 -3.86 10.32 1.41
N VAL A 117 -3.72 9.31 0.56
CA VAL A 117 -4.49 9.13 -0.67
C VAL A 117 -5.27 7.83 -0.60
N LEU A 118 -6.59 7.92 -0.72
CA LEU A 118 -7.48 6.78 -0.89
C LEU A 118 -7.46 6.34 -2.35
N ILE A 119 -7.10 5.08 -2.56
CA ILE A 119 -7.18 4.37 -3.84
C ILE A 119 -8.47 3.56 -3.85
N SER A 120 -9.35 3.89 -4.78
CA SER A 120 -10.60 3.19 -5.07
C SER A 120 -10.53 2.62 -6.49
N THR A 121 -11.46 1.74 -6.86
CA THR A 121 -11.49 1.17 -8.23
C THR A 121 -11.76 2.20 -9.31
N ASP A 122 -12.33 3.35 -8.94
CA ASP A 122 -12.80 4.42 -9.82
C ASP A 122 -12.09 5.78 -9.58
N SER A 123 -11.27 5.92 -8.52
CA SER A 123 -10.59 7.18 -8.21
C SER A 123 -9.36 7.02 -7.32
N GLU A 124 -8.45 8.00 -7.40
CA GLU A 124 -7.44 8.28 -6.38
C GLU A 124 -7.76 9.65 -5.76
N ASP A 125 -8.03 9.69 -4.46
CA ASP A 125 -8.46 10.90 -3.76
C ASP A 125 -7.57 11.20 -2.57
N GLN A 126 -7.06 12.42 -2.48
CA GLN A 126 -6.41 12.88 -1.26
C GLN A 126 -7.46 13.11 -0.17
N ILE A 127 -7.33 12.38 0.95
CA ILE A 127 -8.26 12.45 2.09
C ILE A 127 -7.64 13.13 3.32
N TYR A 128 -6.31 13.27 3.33
CA TYR A 128 -5.59 13.99 4.39
C TYR A 128 -4.35 14.69 3.81
N PRO A 129 -4.06 15.95 4.19
CA PRO A 129 -2.89 16.70 3.73
C PRO A 129 -1.56 16.12 4.22
#